data_AF-A0A970M6E5-F1
#
_entry.id   AF-A0A970M6E5-F1
#
_cell.length_a   1.000
_cell.length_b   1.000
_cell.length_c   1.000
_cell.angle_alpha   90.00
_cell.angle_beta   90.00
_cell.angle_gamma   90.00
#
_symmetry.space_group_name_H-M   'P 1'
#
loop_
_entity.id
_entity.type
_entity.pdbx_description
1 polymer ?
#
loop_
_entity_poly.entity_id
_entity_poly.type
_entity_poly.pdbx_seq_one_letter_code
_entity_poly.pdbx_strand_id
1 'polypeptide(L)' 'RLGELSILLRLVEVKFGAIEDDDKERLSQLNHEQIKRASARILTATTFEEIL' A
#
# COMPACT_ATOMS: atom_id res chain seq x y z
N ARG A 1 -0.73 -6.72 11.97
CA ARG A 1 0.12 -5.63 11.44
C ARG A 1 1.10 -6.09 10.38
N LEU A 2 2.14 -6.90 10.66
CA LEU A 2 3.14 -7.29 9.65
C LEU A 2 2.50 -8.01 8.44
N GLY A 3 1.60 -8.98 8.68
CA GLY A 3 0.92 -9.68 7.59
C GLY A 3 0.04 -8.78 6.71
N GLU A 4 -0.64 -7.80 7.31
CA GLU A 4 -1.50 -6.86 6.58
C GLU A 4 -0.67 -5.91 5.71
N LEU A 5 0.45 -5.42 6.25
CA LEU A 5 1.39 -4.59 5.50
C LEU A 5 2.01 -5.37 4.33
N SER A 6 2.43 -6.62 4.54
CA SER A 6 2.95 -7.46 3.46
C SER A 6 1.92 -7.71 2.36
N ILE A 7 0.65 -7.88 2.71
CA ILE A 7 -0.45 -8.00 1.74
C ILE A 7 -0.63 -6.68 0.98
N LEU A 8 -0.65 -5.54 1.67
CA LEU A 8 -0.78 -4.23 1.02
C LEU A 8 0.38 -3.98 0.04
N LEU A 9 1.63 -4.19 0.46
CA LEU A 9 2.81 -4.08 -0.41
C LEU A 9 2.66 -4.96 -1.66
N ARG A 10 2.21 -6.20 -1.49
CA ARG A 10 2.00 -7.09 -2.62
C ARG A 10 0.91 -6.60 -3.58
N LEU A 11 -0.19 -6.06 -3.06
CA LEU A 11 -1.28 -5.51 -3.88
C LEU A 11 -0.83 -4.27 -4.65
N VAL A 12 -0.02 -3.41 -4.02
CA VAL A 12 0.63 -2.26 -4.64
C VAL A 12 1.53 -2.71 -5.77
N GLU A 13 2.41 -3.68 -5.53
CA GLU A 13 3.31 -4.22 -6.56
C GLU A 13 2.56 -4.81 -7.76
N VAL A 14 1.47 -5.54 -7.48
CA VAL A 14 0.64 -6.14 -8.52
C VAL A 14 -0.04 -5.07 -9.38
N LYS A 15 -0.47 -3.96 -8.77
CA LYS A 15 -1.22 -2.93 -9.48
C LYS A 15 -0.34 -1.90 -10.20
N PHE A 16 0.70 -1.43 -9.54
CA PHE A 16 1.53 -0.32 -10.00
C PHE A 16 2.92 -0.76 -10.48
N GLY A 17 3.26 -2.05 -10.32
CA GLY A 17 4.60 -2.56 -10.62
C GLY A 17 5.56 -2.39 -9.44
N ALA A 18 6.86 -2.54 -9.69
CA ALA A 18 7.86 -2.42 -8.65
C ALA A 18 7.77 -1.06 -7.94
N ILE A 19 7.73 -1.09 -6.61
CA ILE A 19 7.71 0.10 -5.76
C ILE A 19 9.12 0.45 -5.29
N GLU A 20 9.42 1.74 -5.28
CA GLU A 20 10.67 2.30 -4.77
C GLU A 20 10.75 2.14 -3.24
N ASP A 21 11.98 2.16 -2.71
CA ASP A 21 12.19 1.89 -1.28
C ASP A 21 11.59 2.99 -0.38
N ASP A 22 11.59 4.25 -0.83
CA ASP A 22 10.94 5.36 -0.14
C ASP A 22 9.43 5.12 0.03
N ASP A 23 8.77 4.57 -0.98
CA ASP A 23 7.35 4.25 -0.93
C ASP A 23 7.05 3.04 -0.04
N LYS A 24 7.95 2.05 -0.01
CA LYS A 24 7.87 0.94 0.96
C LYS A 24 8.02 1.46 2.38
N GLU A 25 8.93 2.40 2.62
CA GLU A 25 9.10 3.02 3.93
C GLU A 25 7.84 3.76 4.35
N ARG A 26 7.25 4.58 3.47
CA ARG A 26 5.99 5.29 3.72
C ARG A 26 4.85 4.33 4.09
N LEU A 27 4.70 3.23 3.36
CA LEU A 27 3.71 2.19 3.67
C LEU A 27 3.98 1.50 5.01
N SER A 28 5.26 1.30 5.36
CA SER A 28 5.64 0.66 6.62
C SER A 28 5.24 1.46 7.87
N GLN A 29 5.11 2.77 7.74
CA GLN A 29 4.72 3.67 8.81
C GLN A 29 3.20 3.66 9.08
N LEU A 30 2.40 3.07 8.19
CA LEU A 30 0.95 3.04 8.34
C LEU A 30 0.51 2.19 9.55
N ASN A 31 -0.49 2.69 10.27
CA ASN A 31 -1.19 1.94 11.30
C ASN A 31 -2.28 1.02 10.70
N HIS A 32 -2.90 0.18 11.54
CA HIS A 32 -3.88 -0.81 11.10
C HIS A 32 -5.05 -0.19 10.29
N GLU A 33 -5.62 0.92 10.78
CA GLU A 33 -6.73 1.59 10.10
C GLU A 33 -6.31 2.23 8.76
N GLN A 34 -5.10 2.77 8.70
CA GLN A 34 -4.54 3.29 7.45
C GLN A 34 -4.29 2.17 6.44
N ILE A 35 -3.74 1.03 6.85
CA ILE A 35 -3.53 -0.14 5.98
C ILE A 35 -4.86 -0.62 5.42
N LYS A 36 -5.91 -0.69 6.24
CA LYS A 36 -7.26 -1.07 5.80
C LYS A 36 -7.83 -0.10 4.76
N ARG A 37 -7.68 1.22 4.98
CA ARG A 37 -8.11 2.24 4.01
C ARG A 37 -7.34 2.16 2.70
N ALA A 38 -6.02 2.04 2.76
CA ALA A 38 -5.16 1.89 1.58
C ALA A 38 -5.53 0.63 0.78
N SER A 39 -5.75 -0.50 1.48
CA SER A 39 -6.16 -1.77 0.87
C SER A 39 -7.53 -1.69 0.19
N ALA A 40 -8.45 -0.85 0.69
CA ALA A 40 -9.74 -0.63 0.03
C ALA A 40 -9.61 0.27 -1.21
N ARG A 41 -8.74 1.30 -1.15
CA ARG A 41 -8.50 2.24 -2.26
C ARG A 41 -7.71 1.60 -3.41
N ILE A 42 -6.94 0.55 -3.14
CA ILE A 42 -6.09 -0.08 -4.16
C ILE A 42 -6.88 -0.52 -5.40
N LEU A 43 -8.13 -0.94 -5.28
CA LEU A 43 -8.91 -1.44 -6.43
C LEU A 43 -9.26 -0.32 -7.41
N THR A 44 -9.49 0.90 -6.92
CA THR A 44 -9.97 2.04 -7.71
C THR A 44 -8.91 3.10 -8.00
N ALA A 45 -7.80 3.10 -7.24
CA ALA A 45 -6.73 4.07 -7.43
C ALA A 45 -6.10 3.97 -8.83
N THR A 46 -5.78 5.10 -9.43
CA THR A 46 -5.07 5.20 -10.71
C THR A 46 -3.59 5.51 -10.50
N THR A 47 -3.23 6.08 -9.35
CA THR A 47 -1.85 6.35 -8.94
C THR A 47 -1.54 5.78 -7.56
N PHE A 48 -0.26 5.72 -7.21
CA PHE A 48 0.18 5.29 -5.88
C PHE A 48 -0.18 6.32 -4.79
N GLU A 49 -0.13 7.61 -5.09
CA GLU A 49 -0.50 8.68 -4.15
C GLU A 49 -1.97 8.59 -3.75
N GLU A 50 -2.83 8.04 -4.61
CA GLU A 50 -4.25 7.84 -4.34
C GLU A 50 -4.54 6.70 -3.37
N ILE A 51 -3.56 5.97 -2.84
CA ILE A 51 -3.79 4.97 -1.79
C ILE A 51 -3.21 5.36 -0.43
N LEU A 52 -2.27 6.30 -0.39
CA LEU A 52 -1.71 6.87 0.83
C LEU A 52 -2.70 7.85 1.51
#